data_AF-A0A6P0SS69-F1
#
_entry.id   AF-A0A6P0SS69-F1
#
_cell.length_a   1.000
_cell.length_b   1.000
_cell.length_c   1.000
_cell.angle_alpha   90.00
_cell.angle_beta   90.00
_cell.angle_gamma   90.00
#
_symmetry.space_group_name_H-M   'P 1'
#
loop_
_entity.id
_entity.type
_entity.pdbx_description
1 polymer ?
#
loop_
_entity_poly.entity_id
_entity_poly.type
_entity_poly.pdbx_seq_one_letter_code
_entity_poly.pdbx_strand_id
1 'polypeptide(L)'
;MAIPKHFVKRIIEAKEKQLKQLNLSRDFFYYDGDQLTEILTEVSNLSQLEVLILSGNQLTTVPESLTKLTNLTQLDLSGNQLTTVPEFIGNLTNLTELDLSDNQLTTVPVFIGNLTNLTELYLSFNQLKTVPESLTKLTKLTQFHLYKNQLTTVPEFIGDLTNLTELYLSFNQLKTVPKSIGNLTNLTELYLSFNQLKTVPEFIGNLTKLTKLILGKNQLKKVPESLTKLTNLTQLDLAKNQLKKVPESLTKLTNSTWLNLRDNPIENIPIEIAENDIGAIRSYFRQLKEGEDYIYEAKLLIVGEGCAGKTTLAKKIENPHYQLQNEKSTEGIDIIQWTFPLEDGRDFRVNIWDFGGQEIYHATHQFFLTKRSLYTLVADTRKEDTDFHYWLNIVELLSNNSPLLIIKNEKQNRHREINERALRGQFTNLKETLATNLATNRGLEDILTQIKFYVSNLPHIKEAALPRTWKQVREALEEDSRNYISLDEYLRICSNNGFTLYNDKLQLSGYLHDLGVCLHFQDDPLLKKTVILKPEWGTYAVYKVLDNDDVIRN
;
A
#
# COMPACT_ATOMS: atom_id res chain seq x y z
N MET A 1 -18.99 6.76 42.84
CA MET A 1 -18.61 8.19 42.69
C MET A 1 -19.89 9.00 42.56
N ALA A 2 -19.90 10.26 42.97
CA ALA A 2 -21.07 11.12 42.75
C ALA A 2 -21.18 11.44 41.25
N ILE A 3 -22.40 11.38 40.70
CA ILE A 3 -22.66 11.69 39.30
C ILE A 3 -22.36 13.17 39.04
N PRO A 4 -21.64 13.52 37.96
CA PRO A 4 -21.29 14.91 37.71
C PRO A 4 -22.51 15.84 37.59
N LYS A 5 -22.40 17.03 38.21
CA LYS A 5 -23.51 18.00 38.33
C LYS A 5 -24.04 18.47 36.97
N HIS A 6 -23.20 18.49 35.94
CA HIS A 6 -23.58 18.98 34.62
C HIS A 6 -24.57 18.02 33.93
N PHE A 7 -24.42 16.70 34.10
CA PHE A 7 -25.39 15.70 33.61
C PHE A 7 -26.75 15.87 34.30
N VAL A 8 -26.74 16.04 35.63
CA VAL A 8 -27.96 16.32 36.41
C VAL A 8 -28.67 17.57 35.89
N LYS A 9 -27.92 18.64 35.60
CA LYS A 9 -28.46 19.87 35.03
C LYS A 9 -29.11 19.63 33.66
N ARG A 10 -28.47 18.87 32.77
CA ARG A 10 -29.03 18.51 31.44
C ARG A 10 -30.34 17.71 31.58
N ILE A 11 -30.42 16.79 32.54
CA ILE A 11 -31.64 16.01 32.81
C ILE A 11 -32.77 16.90 33.33
N ILE A 12 -32.49 17.81 34.28
CA ILE A 12 -33.46 18.77 34.80
C ILE A 12 -33.97 19.67 33.68
N GLU A 13 -33.06 20.22 32.87
CA GLU A 13 -33.41 21.07 31.73
C GLU A 13 -34.27 20.31 30.70
N ALA A 14 -33.92 19.07 30.39
CA ALA A 14 -34.70 18.22 29.51
C ALA A 14 -36.12 17.97 30.04
N LYS A 15 -36.26 17.81 31.36
CA LYS A 15 -37.56 17.67 32.03
C LYS A 15 -38.38 18.96 31.94
N GLU A 16 -37.79 20.09 32.32
CA GLU A 16 -38.47 21.40 32.39
C GLU A 16 -38.93 21.87 31.00
N LYS A 17 -38.09 21.63 29.99
CA LYS A 17 -38.37 22.04 28.60
C LYS A 17 -39.08 20.96 27.77
N GLN A 18 -39.39 19.80 28.36
CA GLN A 18 -39.98 18.65 27.66
C GLN A 18 -39.23 18.28 26.37
N LEU A 19 -37.90 18.25 26.44
CA LEU A 19 -37.07 17.97 25.27
C LEU A 19 -37.32 16.55 24.77
N LYS A 20 -37.31 16.39 23.44
CA LYS A 20 -37.36 15.09 22.76
C LYS A 20 -35.99 14.44 22.60
N GLN A 21 -34.92 15.21 22.81
CA GLN A 21 -33.55 14.73 22.69
C GLN A 21 -32.79 15.02 23.96
N LEU A 22 -32.04 14.04 24.45
CA LEU A 22 -31.19 14.18 25.61
C LEU A 22 -29.80 13.63 25.29
N ASN A 23 -28.81 14.53 25.32
CA ASN A 23 -27.41 14.17 25.14
C ASN A 23 -26.63 14.23 26.47
N LEU A 24 -26.25 13.04 26.93
CA LEU A 24 -25.43 12.77 28.09
C LEU A 24 -24.11 12.09 27.70
N SER A 25 -23.61 12.33 26.48
CA SER A 25 -22.29 11.88 26.07
C SER A 25 -21.19 12.56 26.89
N ARG A 26 -20.02 11.91 26.99
CA ARG A 26 -18.82 12.53 27.56
C ARG A 26 -18.49 13.79 26.79
N ASP A 27 -18.34 14.86 27.54
CA ASP A 27 -17.91 16.13 27.02
C ASP A 27 -16.37 16.21 27.04
N PHE A 28 -15.75 16.37 25.86
CA PHE A 28 -14.28 16.40 25.72
C PHE A 28 -13.65 17.65 26.34
N PHE A 29 -14.43 18.66 26.69
CA PHE A 29 -13.94 19.91 27.28
C PHE A 29 -13.71 19.83 28.81
N TYR A 30 -14.11 18.74 29.47
CA TYR A 30 -13.96 18.57 30.92
C TYR A 30 -12.95 17.48 31.28
N TYR A 31 -12.27 17.64 32.42
CA TYR A 31 -11.14 16.80 32.88
C TYR A 31 -11.54 15.33 33.17
N ASP A 32 -10.52 14.47 33.32
CA ASP A 32 -10.67 13.06 33.75
C ASP A 32 -11.51 12.97 35.03
N GLY A 33 -12.62 12.22 34.96
CA GLY A 33 -13.62 12.10 36.04
C GLY A 33 -15.04 12.57 35.71
N ASP A 34 -15.26 13.15 34.51
CA ASP A 34 -16.57 13.71 34.10
C ASP A 34 -17.42 12.74 33.24
N GLN A 35 -17.34 11.44 33.54
CA GLN A 35 -18.07 10.38 32.81
C GLN A 35 -19.15 9.73 33.69
N LEU A 36 -20.24 9.30 33.07
CA LEU A 36 -21.27 8.52 33.76
C LEU A 36 -20.81 7.08 34.00
N THR A 37 -20.86 6.63 35.25
CA THR A 37 -20.69 5.20 35.60
C THR A 37 -22.03 4.46 35.70
N GLU A 38 -23.13 5.20 35.87
CA GLU A 38 -24.49 4.68 35.92
C GLU A 38 -25.47 5.70 35.32
N ILE A 39 -26.63 5.21 34.86
CA ILE A 39 -27.70 6.06 34.33
C ILE A 39 -28.66 6.42 35.47
N LEU A 40 -28.88 7.73 35.67
CA LEU A 40 -29.84 8.25 36.63
C LEU A 40 -31.26 7.77 36.33
N THR A 41 -31.97 7.28 37.35
CA THR A 41 -33.36 6.80 37.22
C THR A 41 -34.32 7.89 36.75
N GLU A 42 -33.99 9.16 36.96
CA GLU A 42 -34.72 10.34 36.52
C GLU A 42 -34.81 10.43 34.99
N VAL A 43 -33.84 9.90 34.26
CA VAL A 43 -33.88 9.81 32.79
C VAL A 43 -35.11 9.01 32.34
N SER A 44 -35.48 7.96 33.09
CA SER A 44 -36.64 7.12 32.80
C SER A 44 -37.99 7.81 32.98
N ASN A 45 -38.03 9.01 33.57
CA ASN A 45 -39.25 9.80 33.72
C ASN A 45 -39.50 10.74 32.52
N LEU A 46 -38.56 10.80 31.57
CA LEU A 46 -38.65 11.65 30.37
C LEU A 46 -39.30 10.88 29.21
N SER A 47 -40.54 10.41 29.40
CA SER A 47 -41.23 9.51 28.44
C SER A 47 -41.45 10.11 27.05
N GLN A 48 -41.27 11.42 26.88
CA GLN A 48 -41.32 12.10 25.59
C GLN A 48 -40.03 11.98 24.75
N LEU A 49 -38.95 11.39 25.29
CA LEU A 49 -37.69 11.26 24.58
C LEU A 49 -37.81 10.36 23.34
N GLU A 50 -37.32 10.89 22.22
CA GLU A 50 -37.16 10.22 20.94
C GLU A 50 -35.68 9.89 20.67
N VAL A 51 -34.75 10.64 21.26
CA VAL A 51 -33.29 10.46 21.10
C VAL A 51 -32.61 10.48 22.47
N LEU A 52 -31.84 9.45 22.78
CA LEU A 52 -31.00 9.38 23.97
C LEU A 52 -29.57 9.02 23.60
N ILE A 53 -28.63 9.94 23.88
CA ILE A 53 -27.21 9.78 23.60
C ILE A 53 -26.46 9.66 24.93
N LEU A 54 -25.73 8.56 25.11
CA LEU A 54 -25.00 8.20 26.33
C LEU A 54 -23.54 7.83 26.00
N SER A 55 -23.01 8.28 24.87
CA SER A 55 -21.73 7.82 24.34
C SER A 55 -20.50 8.33 25.09
N GLY A 56 -19.41 7.55 25.04
CA GLY A 56 -18.11 7.93 25.61
C GLY A 56 -18.03 7.89 27.15
N ASN A 57 -18.97 7.21 27.81
CA ASN A 57 -19.05 7.12 29.27
C ASN A 57 -18.37 5.84 29.82
N GLN A 58 -18.61 5.50 31.09
CA GLN A 58 -18.09 4.30 31.76
C GLN A 58 -19.22 3.36 32.18
N LEU A 59 -20.31 3.31 31.40
CA LEU A 59 -21.47 2.50 31.74
C LEU A 59 -21.13 1.01 31.58
N THR A 60 -21.37 0.23 32.63
CA THR A 60 -21.23 -1.23 32.62
C THR A 60 -22.57 -1.96 32.48
N THR A 61 -23.68 -1.26 32.73
CA THR A 61 -25.05 -1.75 32.60
C THR A 61 -25.99 -0.62 32.21
N VAL A 62 -27.17 -0.97 31.71
CA VAL A 62 -28.27 -0.06 31.40
C VAL A 62 -29.47 -0.46 32.28
N PRO A 63 -30.07 0.45 33.07
CA PRO A 63 -31.12 0.09 34.01
C PRO A 63 -32.44 -0.20 33.30
N GLU A 64 -33.17 -1.20 33.79
CA GLU A 64 -34.46 -1.64 33.25
C GLU A 64 -35.52 -0.52 33.21
N SER A 65 -35.37 0.49 34.07
CA SER A 65 -36.26 1.65 34.08
C SER A 65 -36.32 2.39 32.74
N LEU A 66 -35.29 2.29 31.88
CA LEU A 66 -35.32 2.86 30.52
C LEU A 66 -36.37 2.20 29.60
N THR A 67 -36.94 1.05 29.95
CA THR A 67 -38.07 0.44 29.22
C THR A 67 -39.28 1.38 29.11
N LYS A 68 -39.38 2.38 30.02
CA LYS A 68 -40.43 3.41 30.00
C LYS A 68 -40.32 4.40 28.83
N LEU A 69 -39.15 4.49 28.19
CA LEU A 69 -38.88 5.42 27.09
C LEU A 69 -39.32 4.83 25.75
N THR A 70 -40.60 4.44 25.65
CA THR A 70 -41.14 3.72 24.51
C THR A 70 -41.17 4.53 23.21
N ASN A 71 -41.00 5.85 23.29
CA ASN A 71 -40.93 6.75 22.12
C ASN A 71 -39.51 6.85 21.51
N LEU A 72 -38.50 6.18 22.08
CA LEU A 72 -37.15 6.22 21.55
C LEU A 72 -37.08 5.67 20.13
N THR A 73 -36.48 6.48 19.26
CA THR A 73 -36.14 6.18 17.87
C THR A 73 -34.63 6.04 17.69
N GLN A 74 -33.83 6.73 18.51
CA GLN A 74 -32.37 6.62 18.51
C GLN A 74 -31.85 6.39 19.93
N LEU A 75 -30.98 5.39 20.07
CA LEU A 75 -30.26 5.10 21.31
C LEU A 75 -28.78 4.89 21.00
N ASP A 76 -27.95 5.81 21.47
CA ASP A 76 -26.49 5.73 21.38
C ASP A 76 -25.89 5.38 22.74
N LEU A 77 -25.32 4.19 22.84
CA LEU A 77 -24.60 3.64 23.99
C LEU A 77 -23.12 3.39 23.66
N SER A 78 -22.60 3.99 22.59
CA SER A 78 -21.24 3.74 22.11
C SER A 78 -20.15 4.24 23.07
N GLY A 79 -18.94 3.69 23.00
CA GLY A 79 -17.81 4.16 23.82
C GLY A 79 -18.05 3.98 25.32
N ASN A 80 -18.56 2.82 25.72
CA ASN A 80 -18.86 2.46 27.10
C ASN A 80 -18.15 1.14 27.50
N GLN A 81 -18.52 0.55 28.63
CA GLN A 81 -17.93 -0.68 29.16
C GLN A 81 -18.96 -1.82 29.23
N LEU A 82 -19.96 -1.81 28.33
CA LEU A 82 -21.02 -2.82 28.31
C LEU A 82 -20.44 -4.17 27.90
N THR A 83 -20.67 -5.18 28.73
CA THR A 83 -20.34 -6.59 28.42
C THR A 83 -21.56 -7.37 27.93
N THR A 84 -22.76 -6.90 28.27
CA THR A 84 -24.05 -7.41 27.82
C THR A 84 -25.01 -6.25 27.53
N VAL A 85 -26.02 -6.51 26.72
CA VAL A 85 -27.15 -5.61 26.50
C VAL A 85 -28.34 -6.18 27.30
N PRO A 86 -29.08 -5.37 28.08
CA PRO A 86 -30.26 -5.86 28.80
C PRO A 86 -31.44 -6.21 27.90
N GLU A 87 -32.25 -7.21 28.30
CA GLU A 87 -33.37 -7.74 27.52
C GLU A 87 -34.44 -6.71 27.17
N PHE A 88 -34.72 -5.78 28.09
CA PHE A 88 -35.75 -4.77 27.88
C PHE A 88 -35.47 -3.87 26.67
N ILE A 89 -34.22 -3.76 26.20
CA ILE A 89 -33.91 -3.00 24.98
C ILE A 89 -34.71 -3.55 23.79
N GLY A 90 -34.97 -4.87 23.76
CA GLY A 90 -35.83 -5.48 22.75
C GLY A 90 -37.29 -5.02 22.76
N ASN A 91 -37.73 -4.30 23.80
CA ASN A 91 -39.08 -3.72 23.91
C ASN A 91 -39.17 -2.29 23.35
N LEU A 92 -38.03 -1.65 23.03
CA LEU A 92 -37.98 -0.31 22.44
C LEU A 92 -38.22 -0.37 20.92
N THR A 93 -39.37 -0.92 20.52
CA THR A 93 -39.66 -1.30 19.12
C THR A 93 -39.76 -0.14 18.14
N ASN A 94 -39.78 1.11 18.63
CA ASN A 94 -39.72 2.31 17.79
C ASN A 94 -38.30 2.70 17.37
N LEU A 95 -37.27 2.02 17.87
CA LEU A 95 -35.88 2.28 17.48
C LEU A 95 -35.67 2.07 15.98
N THR A 96 -35.13 3.11 15.35
CA THR A 96 -34.60 3.12 13.98
C THR A 96 -33.08 3.08 13.98
N GLU A 97 -32.44 3.56 15.04
CA GLU A 97 -30.99 3.58 15.21
C GLU A 97 -30.58 3.06 16.59
N LEU A 98 -29.64 2.12 16.60
CA LEU A 98 -29.03 1.62 17.83
C LEU A 98 -27.51 1.55 17.65
N ASP A 99 -26.79 2.36 18.43
CA ASP A 99 -25.33 2.31 18.48
C ASP A 99 -24.84 1.67 19.80
N LEU A 100 -24.13 0.56 19.64
CA LEU A 100 -23.49 -0.23 20.69
C LEU A 100 -21.98 -0.37 20.42
N SER A 101 -21.42 0.47 19.56
CA SER A 101 -20.02 0.42 19.17
C SER A 101 -19.09 0.75 20.33
N ASP A 102 -17.82 0.35 20.24
CA ASP A 102 -16.78 0.66 21.23
C ASP A 102 -17.21 0.26 22.65
N ASN A 103 -17.53 -1.02 22.80
CA ASN A 103 -17.93 -1.67 24.04
C ASN A 103 -17.18 -3.01 24.18
N GLN A 104 -17.58 -3.84 25.14
CA GLN A 104 -16.95 -5.13 25.44
C GLN A 104 -17.88 -6.31 25.14
N LEU A 105 -18.81 -6.15 24.19
CA LEU A 105 -19.80 -7.18 23.84
C LEU A 105 -19.10 -8.37 23.19
N THR A 106 -19.38 -9.57 23.72
CA THR A 106 -18.92 -10.84 23.15
C THR A 106 -19.99 -11.54 22.31
N THR A 107 -21.26 -11.18 22.54
CA THR A 107 -22.42 -11.66 21.78
C THR A 107 -23.40 -10.51 21.55
N VAL A 108 -24.17 -10.60 20.48
CA VAL A 108 -25.38 -9.78 20.28
C VAL A 108 -26.56 -10.60 20.79
N PRO A 109 -27.36 -10.08 21.74
CA PRO A 109 -28.50 -10.84 22.25
C PRO A 109 -29.62 -11.01 21.24
N VAL A 110 -30.35 -12.12 21.34
CA VAL A 110 -31.38 -12.51 20.34
C VAL A 110 -32.54 -11.52 20.24
N PHE A 111 -32.88 -10.84 21.34
CA PHE A 111 -33.99 -9.88 21.40
C PHE A 111 -33.72 -8.58 20.62
N ILE A 112 -32.48 -8.29 20.20
CA ILE A 112 -32.22 -7.21 19.25
C ILE A 112 -33.00 -7.43 17.94
N GLY A 113 -33.26 -8.69 17.57
CA GLY A 113 -34.13 -9.04 16.44
C GLY A 113 -35.60 -8.62 16.60
N ASN A 114 -36.04 -8.17 17.78
CA ASN A 114 -37.39 -7.63 17.98
C ASN A 114 -37.51 -6.16 17.51
N LEU A 115 -36.39 -5.47 17.31
CA LEU A 115 -36.33 -4.06 16.90
C LEU A 115 -36.52 -3.91 15.39
N THR A 116 -37.65 -4.40 14.87
CA THR A 116 -37.92 -4.53 13.42
C THR A 116 -38.01 -3.20 12.66
N ASN A 117 -38.00 -2.06 13.36
CA ASN A 117 -37.91 -0.73 12.78
C ASN A 117 -36.48 -0.24 12.55
N LEU A 118 -35.45 -0.96 13.00
CA LEU A 118 -34.05 -0.58 12.82
C LEU A 118 -33.69 -0.43 11.34
N THR A 119 -33.17 0.74 11.02
CA THR A 119 -32.52 1.08 9.75
C THR A 119 -31.02 1.10 9.88
N GLU A 120 -30.49 1.35 11.09
CA GLU A 120 -29.06 1.46 11.37
C GLU A 120 -28.70 0.71 12.66
N LEU A 121 -27.72 -0.19 12.56
CA LEU A 121 -27.22 -0.96 13.70
C LEU A 121 -25.70 -0.93 13.72
N TYR A 122 -25.15 -0.33 14.77
CA TYR A 122 -23.72 -0.15 14.96
C TYR A 122 -23.21 -1.03 16.10
N LEU A 123 -22.29 -1.94 15.79
CA LEU A 123 -21.66 -2.91 16.69
C LEU A 123 -20.15 -2.93 16.53
N SER A 124 -19.57 -1.85 16.01
CA SER A 124 -18.14 -1.79 15.72
C SER A 124 -17.31 -1.78 17.00
N PHE A 125 -16.02 -2.11 16.95
CA PHE A 125 -15.12 -2.05 18.11
C PHE A 125 -15.65 -2.86 19.31
N ASN A 126 -16.06 -4.11 19.07
CA ASN A 126 -16.49 -5.05 20.11
C ASN A 126 -15.67 -6.36 20.01
N GLN A 127 -16.09 -7.40 20.71
CA GLN A 127 -15.42 -8.71 20.77
C GLN A 127 -16.30 -9.82 20.16
N LEU A 128 -17.18 -9.46 19.22
CA LEU A 128 -18.16 -10.37 18.64
C LEU A 128 -17.49 -11.45 17.79
N LYS A 129 -17.87 -12.72 18.03
CA LYS A 129 -17.42 -13.87 17.22
C LYS A 129 -18.41 -14.27 16.13
N THR A 130 -19.69 -13.92 16.31
CA THR A 130 -20.81 -14.12 15.38
C THR A 130 -21.94 -13.13 15.71
N VAL A 131 -22.96 -13.09 14.86
CA VAL A 131 -24.23 -12.39 15.11
C VAL A 131 -25.39 -13.40 15.03
N PRO A 132 -26.45 -13.27 15.86
CA PRO A 132 -27.51 -14.26 15.95
C PRO A 132 -28.46 -14.22 14.75
N GLU A 133 -29.04 -15.37 14.41
CA GLU A 133 -30.01 -15.51 13.31
C GLU A 133 -31.27 -14.65 13.50
N SER A 134 -31.61 -14.29 14.74
CA SER A 134 -32.74 -13.41 15.02
C SER A 134 -32.64 -12.04 14.33
N LEU A 135 -31.44 -11.59 13.95
CA LEU A 135 -31.26 -10.36 13.18
C LEU A 135 -31.84 -10.43 11.76
N THR A 136 -32.17 -11.62 11.22
CA THR A 136 -32.87 -11.74 9.93
C THR A 136 -34.22 -10.98 9.91
N LYS A 137 -34.81 -10.75 11.10
CA LYS A 137 -36.04 -9.97 11.27
C LYS A 137 -35.88 -8.48 10.99
N LEU A 138 -34.65 -7.95 10.98
CA LEU A 138 -34.35 -6.53 10.79
C LEU A 138 -34.38 -6.15 9.30
N THR A 139 -35.48 -6.46 8.61
CA THR A 139 -35.57 -6.33 7.15
C THR A 139 -35.52 -4.89 6.63
N LYS A 140 -35.66 -3.89 7.50
CA LYS A 140 -35.50 -2.45 7.19
C LYS A 140 -34.05 -1.96 7.30
N LEU A 141 -33.11 -2.81 7.73
CA LEU A 141 -31.73 -2.41 7.95
C LEU A 141 -31.07 -1.98 6.64
N THR A 142 -30.50 -0.78 6.66
CA THR A 142 -29.80 -0.12 5.54
C THR A 142 -28.31 0.01 5.79
N GLN A 143 -27.90 0.14 7.06
CA GLN A 143 -26.50 0.20 7.46
C GLN A 143 -26.22 -0.81 8.58
N PHE A 144 -25.19 -1.62 8.39
CA PHE A 144 -24.77 -2.60 9.39
C PHE A 144 -23.27 -2.56 9.62
N HIS A 145 -22.88 -2.10 10.81
CA HIS A 145 -21.48 -1.87 11.16
C HIS A 145 -20.97 -2.92 12.15
N LEU A 146 -20.04 -3.75 11.68
CA LEU A 146 -19.37 -4.82 12.44
C LEU A 146 -17.84 -4.67 12.38
N TYR A 147 -17.36 -3.46 12.09
CA TYR A 147 -15.94 -3.13 11.99
C TYR A 147 -15.20 -3.46 13.29
N LYS A 148 -13.98 -4.01 13.19
CA LYS A 148 -13.11 -4.30 14.35
C LYS A 148 -13.79 -5.16 15.41
N ASN A 149 -14.09 -6.41 15.02
CA ASN A 149 -14.61 -7.47 15.87
C ASN A 149 -13.72 -8.73 15.73
N GLN A 150 -14.22 -9.88 16.21
CA GLN A 150 -13.54 -11.17 16.13
C GLN A 150 -14.31 -12.16 15.26
N LEU A 151 -15.07 -11.67 14.26
CA LEU A 151 -15.90 -12.50 13.40
C LEU A 151 -15.02 -13.45 12.57
N THR A 152 -15.35 -14.74 12.62
CA THR A 152 -14.68 -15.76 11.79
C THR A 152 -15.49 -16.14 10.56
N THR A 153 -16.81 -15.90 10.62
CA THR A 153 -17.77 -16.07 9.53
C THR A 153 -18.80 -14.94 9.57
N VAL A 154 -19.46 -14.70 8.43
CA VAL A 154 -20.70 -13.93 8.35
C VAL A 154 -21.84 -14.94 8.17
N PRO A 155 -22.92 -14.87 8.96
CA PRO A 155 -24.05 -15.80 8.83
C PRO A 155 -24.76 -15.70 7.47
N GLU A 156 -25.34 -16.80 6.99
CA GLU A 156 -26.06 -16.83 5.70
C GLU A 156 -27.28 -15.91 5.67
N PHE A 157 -27.95 -15.67 6.80
CA PHE A 157 -29.12 -14.78 6.85
C PHE A 157 -28.79 -13.33 6.45
N ILE A 158 -27.51 -12.92 6.40
CA ILE A 158 -27.13 -11.58 5.96
C ILE A 158 -27.75 -11.23 4.60
N GLY A 159 -27.91 -12.22 3.71
CA GLY A 159 -28.51 -12.01 2.39
C GLY A 159 -30.03 -11.77 2.41
N ASP A 160 -30.70 -11.98 3.54
CA ASP A 160 -32.13 -11.67 3.70
C ASP A 160 -32.34 -10.18 4.00
N LEU A 161 -31.30 -9.47 4.46
CA LEU A 161 -31.30 -8.03 4.74
C LEU A 161 -31.16 -7.21 3.45
N THR A 162 -32.05 -7.45 2.49
CA THR A 162 -31.96 -6.94 1.10
C THR A 162 -32.02 -5.41 0.96
N ASN A 163 -32.40 -4.68 2.02
CA ASN A 163 -32.35 -3.22 2.07
C ASN A 163 -30.97 -2.65 2.43
N LEU A 164 -29.98 -3.51 2.76
CA LEU A 164 -28.63 -3.04 3.08
C LEU A 164 -28.02 -2.27 1.91
N THR A 165 -27.57 -1.06 2.24
CA THR A 165 -26.81 -0.15 1.38
C THR A 165 -25.34 -0.07 1.80
N GLU A 166 -25.05 -0.30 3.09
CA GLU A 166 -23.69 -0.28 3.63
C GLU A 166 -23.44 -1.46 4.59
N LEU A 167 -22.32 -2.16 4.38
CA LEU A 167 -21.89 -3.27 5.22
C LEU A 167 -20.40 -3.16 5.57
N TYR A 168 -20.11 -2.94 6.85
CA TYR A 168 -18.75 -2.78 7.36
C TYR A 168 -18.30 -4.02 8.12
N LEU A 169 -17.37 -4.77 7.55
CA LEU A 169 -16.83 -6.03 8.08
C LEU A 169 -15.30 -6.00 8.21
N SER A 170 -14.68 -4.83 8.03
CA SER A 170 -13.22 -4.71 8.09
C SER A 170 -12.68 -4.97 9.50
N PHE A 171 -11.40 -5.37 9.60
CA PHE A 171 -10.74 -5.72 10.86
C PHE A 171 -11.45 -6.87 11.59
N ASN A 172 -11.64 -7.98 10.90
CA ASN A 172 -12.17 -9.22 11.46
C ASN A 172 -11.23 -10.40 11.12
N GLN A 173 -11.68 -11.63 11.33
CA GLN A 173 -10.92 -12.86 11.06
C GLN A 173 -11.59 -13.70 9.97
N LEU A 174 -12.31 -13.05 9.04
CA LEU A 174 -13.10 -13.72 8.00
C LEU A 174 -12.18 -14.43 7.01
N LYS A 175 -12.43 -15.74 6.81
CA LYS A 175 -11.74 -16.55 5.78
C LYS A 175 -12.50 -16.61 4.47
N THR A 176 -13.83 -16.48 4.55
CA THR A 176 -14.77 -16.48 3.43
C THR A 176 -15.93 -15.54 3.73
N VAL A 177 -16.68 -15.17 2.70
CA VAL A 177 -17.99 -14.53 2.81
C VAL A 177 -19.08 -15.47 2.27
N PRO A 178 -20.27 -15.54 2.88
CA PRO A 178 -21.35 -16.44 2.48
C PRO A 178 -21.91 -16.05 1.11
N LYS A 179 -22.47 -17.03 0.38
CA LYS A 179 -23.03 -16.79 -0.96
C LYS A 179 -24.21 -15.83 -0.95
N SER A 180 -24.94 -15.80 0.15
CA SER A 180 -26.07 -14.92 0.36
C SER A 180 -25.74 -13.43 0.29
N ILE A 181 -24.48 -13.00 0.48
CA ILE A 181 -24.09 -11.59 0.23
C ILE A 181 -24.46 -11.16 -1.20
N GLY A 182 -24.42 -12.07 -2.17
CA GLY A 182 -24.84 -11.80 -3.55
C GLY A 182 -26.32 -11.40 -3.71
N ASN A 183 -27.15 -11.57 -2.69
CA ASN A 183 -28.55 -11.14 -2.67
C ASN A 183 -28.73 -9.66 -2.30
N LEU A 184 -27.69 -9.01 -1.76
CA LEU A 184 -27.70 -7.61 -1.31
C LEU A 184 -27.61 -6.63 -2.49
N THR A 185 -28.56 -6.71 -3.42
CA THR A 185 -28.53 -5.94 -4.67
C THR A 185 -28.65 -4.43 -4.50
N ASN A 186 -29.01 -3.95 -3.30
CA ASN A 186 -29.00 -2.55 -2.92
C ASN A 186 -27.65 -2.06 -2.36
N LEU A 187 -26.69 -2.95 -2.14
CA LEU A 187 -25.42 -2.61 -1.50
C LEU A 187 -24.60 -1.65 -2.37
N THR A 188 -24.20 -0.54 -1.75
CA THR A 188 -23.38 0.51 -2.36
C THR A 188 -21.97 0.52 -1.80
N GLU A 189 -21.79 0.14 -0.52
CA GLU A 189 -20.50 0.09 0.13
C GLU A 189 -20.26 -1.25 0.85
N LEU A 190 -19.14 -1.90 0.55
CA LEU A 190 -18.71 -3.15 1.18
C LEU A 190 -17.25 -3.06 1.63
N TYR A 191 -17.05 -3.04 2.95
CA TYR A 191 -15.72 -2.95 3.56
C TYR A 191 -15.30 -4.29 4.17
N LEU A 192 -14.33 -4.96 3.55
CA LEU A 192 -13.80 -6.27 3.93
C LEU A 192 -12.28 -6.26 4.20
N SER A 193 -11.68 -5.08 4.33
CA SER A 193 -10.25 -4.93 4.56
C SER A 193 -9.78 -5.54 5.90
N PHE A 194 -8.49 -5.88 6.01
CA PHE A 194 -7.93 -6.48 7.23
C PHE A 194 -8.70 -7.74 7.67
N ASN A 195 -8.78 -8.71 6.76
CA ASN A 195 -9.37 -10.03 7.00
C ASN A 195 -8.40 -11.13 6.50
N GLN A 196 -8.86 -12.38 6.42
CA GLN A 196 -8.09 -13.53 5.96
C GLN A 196 -8.68 -14.13 4.68
N LEU A 197 -9.36 -13.31 3.86
CA LEU A 197 -10.02 -13.76 2.64
C LEU A 197 -9.00 -14.26 1.62
N LYS A 198 -9.19 -15.49 1.12
CA LYS A 198 -8.35 -16.08 0.08
C LYS A 198 -8.90 -15.86 -1.33
N THR A 199 -10.21 -15.66 -1.43
CA THR A 199 -10.93 -15.43 -2.68
C THR A 199 -12.03 -14.40 -2.48
N VAL A 200 -12.34 -13.65 -3.53
CA VAL A 200 -13.61 -12.93 -3.66
C VAL A 200 -14.52 -13.82 -4.51
N PRO A 201 -15.71 -14.22 -4.03
CA PRO A 201 -16.59 -15.10 -4.79
C PRO A 201 -17.22 -14.44 -6.03
N GLU A 202 -17.61 -15.26 -7.01
CA GLU A 202 -18.22 -14.79 -8.28
C GLU A 202 -19.58 -14.08 -8.11
N PHE A 203 -20.28 -14.29 -6.99
CA PHE A 203 -21.54 -13.58 -6.73
C PHE A 203 -21.33 -12.09 -6.47
N ILE A 204 -20.10 -11.61 -6.27
CA ILE A 204 -19.82 -10.17 -6.09
C ILE A 204 -20.34 -9.36 -7.28
N GLY A 205 -20.33 -9.91 -8.49
CA GLY A 205 -20.86 -9.24 -9.67
C GLY A 205 -22.38 -9.05 -9.70
N ASN A 206 -23.12 -9.61 -8.73
CA ASN A 206 -24.55 -9.34 -8.56
C ASN A 206 -24.80 -7.97 -7.90
N LEU A 207 -23.80 -7.41 -7.20
CA LEU A 207 -23.90 -6.15 -6.46
C LEU A 207 -23.74 -4.94 -7.39
N THR A 208 -24.56 -4.85 -8.42
CA THR A 208 -24.39 -3.87 -9.52
C THR A 208 -24.48 -2.39 -9.08
N LYS A 209 -25.03 -2.09 -7.90
CA LYS A 209 -25.04 -0.75 -7.30
C LYS A 209 -23.78 -0.42 -6.49
N LEU A 210 -22.85 -1.36 -6.34
CA LEU A 210 -21.66 -1.19 -5.52
C LEU A 210 -20.77 -0.08 -6.10
N THR A 211 -20.47 0.92 -5.27
CA THR A 211 -19.60 2.05 -5.59
C THR A 211 -18.27 1.97 -4.89
N LYS A 212 -18.20 1.32 -3.71
CA LYS A 212 -16.97 1.11 -2.95
C LYS A 212 -16.82 -0.36 -2.55
N LEU A 213 -15.69 -0.95 -2.93
CA LEU A 213 -15.29 -2.31 -2.55
C LEU A 213 -13.88 -2.27 -1.95
N ILE A 214 -13.79 -2.39 -0.64
CA ILE A 214 -12.51 -2.27 0.09
C ILE A 214 -12.07 -3.64 0.57
N LEU A 215 -11.04 -4.22 -0.08
CA LEU A 215 -10.52 -5.57 0.14
C LEU A 215 -9.04 -5.57 0.55
N GLY A 216 -8.46 -4.42 0.85
CA GLY A 216 -7.05 -4.30 1.22
C GLY A 216 -6.67 -5.15 2.43
N LYS A 217 -5.40 -5.58 2.53
CA LYS A 217 -4.88 -6.43 3.62
C LYS A 217 -5.69 -7.73 3.80
N ASN A 218 -5.72 -8.54 2.75
CA ASN A 218 -6.28 -9.89 2.73
C ASN A 218 -5.24 -10.88 2.16
N GLN A 219 -5.66 -12.09 1.80
CA GLN A 219 -4.81 -13.14 1.21
C GLN A 219 -5.25 -13.47 -0.23
N LEU A 220 -5.82 -12.50 -0.95
CA LEU A 220 -6.40 -12.71 -2.27
C LEU A 220 -5.31 -13.03 -3.29
N LYS A 221 -5.46 -14.13 -4.01
CA LYS A 221 -4.54 -14.53 -5.10
C LYS A 221 -5.04 -14.15 -6.49
N LYS A 222 -6.36 -13.96 -6.62
CA LYS A 222 -7.06 -13.61 -7.87
C LYS A 222 -8.28 -12.76 -7.56
N VAL A 223 -8.71 -12.01 -8.56
CA VAL A 223 -9.98 -11.28 -8.58
C VAL A 223 -10.93 -12.01 -9.55
N PRO A 224 -12.21 -12.23 -9.20
CA PRO A 224 -13.18 -12.91 -10.06
C PRO A 224 -13.52 -12.09 -11.31
N GLU A 225 -13.87 -12.76 -12.42
CA GLU A 225 -14.24 -12.07 -13.66
C GLU A 225 -15.54 -11.27 -13.53
N SER A 226 -16.46 -11.74 -12.68
CA SER A 226 -17.71 -11.05 -12.35
C SER A 226 -17.52 -9.64 -11.78
N LEU A 227 -16.34 -9.28 -11.27
CA LEU A 227 -16.05 -7.92 -10.81
C LEU A 227 -16.24 -6.89 -11.94
N THR A 228 -16.08 -7.29 -13.20
CA THR A 228 -16.33 -6.43 -14.37
C THR A 228 -17.79 -6.00 -14.54
N LYS A 229 -18.72 -6.67 -13.86
CA LYS A 229 -20.15 -6.28 -13.86
C LYS A 229 -20.42 -5.06 -12.97
N LEU A 230 -19.46 -4.67 -12.12
CA LEU A 230 -19.60 -3.56 -11.18
C LEU A 230 -19.31 -2.21 -11.87
N THR A 231 -20.18 -1.81 -12.79
CA THR A 231 -19.99 -0.62 -13.63
C THR A 231 -20.09 0.71 -12.87
N ASN A 232 -20.68 0.69 -11.67
CA ASN A 232 -20.79 1.87 -10.79
C ASN A 232 -19.61 2.00 -9.81
N LEU A 233 -18.61 1.11 -9.87
CA LEU A 233 -17.52 1.08 -8.91
C LEU A 233 -16.61 2.29 -9.08
N THR A 234 -16.50 3.10 -8.04
CA THR A 234 -15.64 4.30 -7.99
C THR A 234 -14.38 4.07 -7.16
N GLN A 235 -14.40 3.11 -6.23
CA GLN A 235 -13.25 2.77 -5.40
C GLN A 235 -13.11 1.25 -5.27
N LEU A 236 -11.93 0.75 -5.63
CA LEU A 236 -11.52 -0.64 -5.49
C LEU A 236 -10.16 -0.71 -4.80
N ASP A 237 -10.16 -1.06 -3.51
CA ASP A 237 -8.92 -1.28 -2.77
C ASP A 237 -8.56 -2.77 -2.75
N LEU A 238 -7.45 -3.14 -3.39
CA LEU A 238 -6.88 -4.48 -3.41
C LEU A 238 -5.46 -4.51 -2.82
N ALA A 239 -5.01 -3.43 -2.16
CA ALA A 239 -3.65 -3.34 -1.67
C ALA A 239 -3.33 -4.41 -0.63
N LYS A 240 -2.05 -4.77 -0.48
CA LYS A 240 -1.56 -5.74 0.52
C LYS A 240 -2.30 -7.08 0.42
N ASN A 241 -2.34 -7.64 -0.78
CA ASN A 241 -2.86 -8.96 -1.08
C ASN A 241 -1.74 -9.84 -1.68
N GLN A 242 -2.10 -10.98 -2.27
CA GLN A 242 -1.18 -11.93 -2.90
C GLN A 242 -1.43 -12.02 -4.42
N LEU A 243 -1.87 -10.92 -5.04
CA LEU A 243 -2.18 -10.88 -6.46
C LEU A 243 -0.89 -10.94 -7.28
N LYS A 244 -0.69 -12.05 -8.00
CA LYS A 244 0.42 -12.20 -8.95
C LYS A 244 0.16 -11.54 -10.30
N LYS A 245 -1.12 -11.46 -10.67
CA LYS A 245 -1.53 -10.92 -11.97
C LYS A 245 -2.66 -9.91 -11.82
N VAL A 246 -2.55 -8.82 -12.55
CA VAL A 246 -3.66 -7.91 -12.82
C VAL A 246 -4.42 -8.49 -14.02
N PRO A 247 -5.67 -8.98 -13.85
CA PRO A 247 -6.42 -9.51 -14.97
C PRO A 247 -6.85 -8.37 -15.89
N GLU A 248 -6.71 -8.57 -17.20
CA GLU A 248 -7.10 -7.59 -18.23
C GLU A 248 -8.58 -7.18 -18.08
N SER A 249 -9.42 -8.06 -17.55
CA SER A 249 -10.83 -7.79 -17.26
C SER A 249 -11.03 -6.54 -16.39
N LEU A 250 -10.11 -6.20 -15.48
CA LEU A 250 -10.18 -4.97 -14.68
C LEU A 250 -10.18 -3.70 -15.54
N THR A 251 -9.62 -3.74 -16.75
CA THR A 251 -9.65 -2.60 -17.67
C THR A 251 -11.06 -2.24 -18.14
N LYS A 252 -12.05 -3.12 -17.94
CA LYS A 252 -13.47 -2.83 -18.24
C LYS A 252 -14.14 -1.94 -17.19
N LEU A 253 -13.52 -1.76 -16.03
CA LEU A 253 -13.99 -0.78 -15.05
C LEU A 253 -13.82 0.65 -15.59
N THR A 254 -14.55 1.60 -15.03
CA THR A 254 -14.55 2.99 -15.50
C THR A 254 -13.22 3.69 -15.20
N ASN A 255 -12.88 4.74 -15.94
CA ASN A 255 -11.67 5.56 -15.68
C ASN A 255 -11.71 6.28 -14.34
N SER A 256 -12.91 6.57 -13.83
CA SER A 256 -13.10 7.24 -12.53
C SER A 256 -12.89 6.29 -11.35
N THR A 257 -12.64 5.01 -11.59
CA THR A 257 -12.40 4.04 -10.53
C THR A 257 -10.99 4.22 -9.98
N TRP A 258 -10.89 4.69 -8.75
CA TRP A 258 -9.66 4.61 -7.98
C TRP A 258 -9.35 3.14 -7.68
N LEU A 259 -8.25 2.63 -8.23
CA LEU A 259 -7.78 1.26 -8.07
C LEU A 259 -6.48 1.26 -7.29
N ASN A 260 -6.45 0.58 -6.15
CA ASN A 260 -5.24 0.45 -5.35
C ASN A 260 -4.73 -0.99 -5.38
N LEU A 261 -3.59 -1.20 -6.03
CA LEU A 261 -2.93 -2.51 -6.17
C LEU A 261 -1.62 -2.60 -5.37
N ARG A 262 -1.28 -1.57 -4.58
CA ARG A 262 0.00 -1.48 -3.85
C ARG A 262 0.27 -2.72 -2.99
N ASP A 263 1.55 -3.03 -2.80
CA ASP A 263 1.98 -4.15 -1.96
C ASP A 263 1.38 -5.51 -2.38
N ASN A 264 1.23 -5.74 -3.69
CA ASN A 264 0.97 -7.05 -4.27
C ASN A 264 2.20 -7.53 -5.06
N PRO A 265 2.49 -8.84 -5.10
CA PRO A 265 3.58 -9.38 -5.90
C PRO A 265 3.20 -9.48 -7.38
N ILE A 266 2.89 -8.35 -8.03
CA ILE A 266 2.43 -8.30 -9.42
C ILE A 266 3.60 -8.55 -10.39
N GLU A 267 3.40 -9.52 -11.28
CA GLU A 267 4.41 -10.08 -12.16
C GLU A 267 4.13 -9.78 -13.65
N ASN A 268 2.85 -9.70 -14.04
CA ASN A 268 2.45 -9.63 -15.47
C ASN A 268 2.43 -8.23 -16.09
N ILE A 269 2.56 -7.18 -15.27
CA ILE A 269 2.68 -5.80 -15.72
C ILE A 269 3.78 -5.09 -14.91
N PRO A 270 4.43 -4.04 -15.44
CA PRO A 270 5.36 -3.27 -14.66
C PRO A 270 4.68 -2.63 -13.44
N ILE A 271 5.39 -2.58 -12.31
CA ILE A 271 4.83 -2.10 -11.03
C ILE A 271 4.57 -0.60 -11.10
N GLU A 272 5.40 0.11 -11.88
CA GLU A 272 5.29 1.52 -12.24
C GLU A 272 3.95 1.81 -12.93
N ILE A 273 3.44 0.84 -13.69
CA ILE A 273 2.11 0.92 -14.33
C ILE A 273 1.01 0.44 -13.38
N ALA A 274 1.26 -0.60 -12.59
CA ALA A 274 0.29 -1.15 -11.64
C ALA A 274 -0.05 -0.20 -10.47
N GLU A 275 0.91 0.62 -10.04
CA GLU A 275 0.75 1.59 -8.95
C GLU A 275 0.17 2.93 -9.41
N ASN A 276 0.01 3.10 -10.73
CA ASN A 276 -0.63 4.26 -11.33
C ASN A 276 -2.17 4.07 -11.39
N ASP A 277 -2.87 4.89 -12.17
CA ASP A 277 -4.31 4.77 -12.34
C ASP A 277 -4.72 3.61 -13.27
N ILE A 278 -6.02 3.30 -13.25
CA ILE A 278 -6.60 2.26 -14.10
C ILE A 278 -6.49 2.58 -15.61
N GLY A 279 -6.34 3.85 -15.95
CA GLY A 279 -6.09 4.35 -17.31
C GLY A 279 -4.72 3.92 -17.83
N ALA A 280 -3.67 4.01 -17.01
CA ALA A 280 -2.32 3.54 -17.35
C ALA A 280 -2.29 2.02 -17.58
N ILE A 281 -2.96 1.25 -16.72
CA ILE A 281 -3.10 -0.20 -16.85
C ILE A 281 -3.83 -0.56 -18.15
N ARG A 282 -4.94 0.13 -18.46
CA ARG A 282 -5.69 -0.10 -19.70
C ARG A 282 -4.87 0.25 -20.94
N SER A 283 -4.18 1.37 -20.92
CA SER A 283 -3.33 1.82 -22.02
C SER A 283 -2.19 0.85 -22.28
N TYR A 284 -1.61 0.29 -21.21
CA TYR A 284 -0.61 -0.77 -21.30
C TYR A 284 -1.16 -2.04 -21.96
N PHE A 285 -2.28 -2.59 -21.48
CA PHE A 285 -2.88 -3.79 -22.09
C PHE A 285 -3.33 -3.56 -23.53
N ARG A 286 -3.79 -2.34 -23.88
CA ARG A 286 -4.10 -1.99 -25.26
C ARG A 286 -2.83 -2.06 -26.13
N GLN A 287 -1.76 -1.39 -25.73
CA GLN A 287 -0.50 -1.34 -26.49
C GLN A 287 0.14 -2.73 -26.63
N LEU A 288 0.00 -3.61 -25.63
CA LEU A 288 0.48 -5.00 -25.74
C LEU A 288 -0.18 -5.79 -26.89
N LYS A 289 -1.46 -5.50 -27.21
CA LYS A 289 -2.16 -6.17 -28.32
C LYS A 289 -1.60 -5.78 -29.69
N GLU A 290 -0.90 -4.66 -29.78
CA GLU A 290 -0.25 -4.19 -31.00
C GLU A 290 1.11 -4.89 -31.24
N GLY A 291 1.62 -5.58 -30.22
CA GLY A 291 2.81 -6.41 -30.28
C GLY A 291 3.53 -6.44 -28.93
N GLU A 292 4.01 -7.62 -28.54
CA GLU A 292 4.80 -7.82 -27.33
C GLU A 292 6.29 -8.00 -27.66
N ASP A 293 7.14 -7.52 -26.76
CA ASP A 293 8.59 -7.75 -26.76
C ASP A 293 9.07 -7.87 -25.29
N TYR A 294 10.32 -8.27 -25.10
CA TYR A 294 10.93 -8.40 -23.78
C TYR A 294 12.21 -7.59 -23.72
N ILE A 295 12.45 -6.96 -22.57
CA ILE A 295 13.70 -6.25 -22.28
C ILE A 295 14.51 -7.09 -21.29
N TYR A 296 15.66 -7.59 -21.76
CA TYR A 296 16.61 -8.36 -20.95
C TYR A 296 17.65 -7.41 -20.34
N GLU A 297 17.17 -6.51 -19.49
CA GLU A 297 18.02 -5.50 -18.88
C GLU A 297 17.71 -5.29 -17.40
N ALA A 298 18.75 -5.19 -16.59
CA ALA A 298 18.65 -4.89 -15.17
C ALA A 298 19.54 -3.71 -14.76
N LYS A 299 19.19 -3.13 -13.62
CA LYS A 299 20.00 -2.13 -12.92
C LYS A 299 20.75 -2.78 -11.76
N LEU A 300 22.07 -2.57 -11.70
CA LEU A 300 22.93 -2.96 -10.59
C LEU A 300 23.43 -1.69 -9.89
N LEU A 301 23.08 -1.50 -8.62
CA LEU A 301 23.54 -0.35 -7.83
C LEU A 301 24.66 -0.80 -6.90
N ILE A 302 25.83 -0.16 -7.02
CA ILE A 302 26.97 -0.40 -6.17
C ILE A 302 27.07 0.75 -5.16
N VAL A 303 26.80 0.44 -3.90
CA VAL A 303 26.79 1.38 -2.77
C VAL A 303 27.78 0.95 -1.70
N GLY A 304 28.08 1.85 -0.76
CA GLY A 304 29.01 1.58 0.33
C GLY A 304 29.98 2.72 0.60
N GLU A 305 30.84 2.53 1.59
CA GLU A 305 31.77 3.53 2.10
C GLU A 305 32.67 4.11 0.99
N GLY A 306 33.11 5.36 1.19
CA GLY A 306 34.16 5.96 0.38
C GLY A 306 35.43 5.11 0.39
N CYS A 307 36.08 4.95 -0.77
CA CYS A 307 37.29 4.12 -0.94
C CYS A 307 37.15 2.61 -0.66
N ALA A 308 35.92 2.08 -0.51
CA ALA A 308 35.70 0.65 -0.29
C ALA A 308 36.06 -0.24 -1.49
N GLY A 309 36.16 0.34 -2.70
CA GLY A 309 36.47 -0.38 -3.95
C GLY A 309 35.29 -0.55 -4.89
N LYS A 310 34.27 0.32 -4.80
CA LYS A 310 33.06 0.29 -5.64
C LYS A 310 33.37 0.42 -7.13
N THR A 311 34.07 1.48 -7.51
CA THR A 311 34.54 1.72 -8.89
C THR A 311 35.41 0.60 -9.43
N THR A 312 36.30 0.07 -8.59
CA THR A 312 37.13 -1.08 -8.94
C THR A 312 36.31 -2.32 -9.22
N LEU A 313 35.30 -2.59 -8.39
CA LEU A 313 34.39 -3.71 -8.59
C LEU A 313 33.58 -3.51 -9.87
N ALA A 314 33.01 -2.33 -10.10
CA ALA A 314 32.21 -1.99 -11.27
C ALA A 314 32.99 -2.26 -12.58
N LYS A 315 34.23 -1.76 -12.68
CA LYS A 315 35.12 -1.98 -13.83
C LYS A 315 35.55 -3.43 -13.99
N LYS A 316 35.71 -4.17 -12.89
CA LYS A 316 36.03 -5.62 -12.94
C LYS A 316 34.84 -6.49 -13.31
N ILE A 317 33.62 -6.02 -13.08
CA ILE A 317 32.40 -6.69 -13.56
C ILE A 317 32.34 -6.60 -15.08
N GLU A 318 32.54 -5.41 -15.63
CA GLU A 318 32.61 -5.19 -17.09
C GLU A 318 33.80 -5.93 -17.72
N ASN A 319 34.99 -5.75 -17.15
CA ASN A 319 36.23 -6.33 -17.65
C ASN A 319 37.04 -6.97 -16.50
N PRO A 320 36.98 -8.31 -16.34
CA PRO A 320 37.73 -9.02 -15.28
C PRO A 320 39.25 -8.81 -15.33
N HIS A 321 39.80 -8.42 -16.48
CA HIS A 321 41.22 -8.13 -16.68
C HIS A 321 41.62 -6.68 -16.35
N TYR A 322 40.68 -5.85 -15.90
CA TYR A 322 40.95 -4.48 -15.49
C TYR A 322 42.06 -4.41 -14.43
N GLN A 323 43.09 -3.61 -14.70
CA GLN A 323 44.20 -3.35 -13.78
C GLN A 323 43.93 -2.11 -12.94
N LEU A 324 44.27 -2.17 -11.66
CA LEU A 324 44.07 -1.07 -10.72
C LEU A 324 44.89 0.15 -11.15
N GLN A 325 44.22 1.27 -11.41
CA GLN A 325 44.86 2.56 -11.63
C GLN A 325 44.76 3.44 -10.37
N ASN A 326 45.65 4.42 -10.23
CA ASN A 326 45.50 5.48 -9.23
C ASN A 326 44.40 6.45 -9.70
N GLU A 327 43.15 6.07 -9.44
CA GLU A 327 41.99 6.88 -9.82
C GLU A 327 41.66 7.89 -8.73
N LYS A 328 41.26 9.10 -9.14
CA LYS A 328 40.60 10.04 -8.23
C LYS A 328 39.27 9.41 -7.78
N SER A 329 38.80 9.75 -6.57
CA SER A 329 37.47 9.32 -6.13
C SER A 329 36.42 9.74 -7.16
N THR A 330 35.50 8.84 -7.51
CA THR A 330 34.35 9.15 -8.38
C THR A 330 33.59 10.34 -7.80
N GLU A 331 33.44 11.39 -8.59
CA GLU A 331 32.58 12.54 -8.32
C GLU A 331 31.21 12.23 -8.92
N GLY A 332 30.19 12.06 -8.06
CA GLY A 332 28.83 11.82 -8.52
C GLY A 332 28.49 10.36 -8.86
N ILE A 333 27.95 10.10 -10.04
CA ILE A 333 27.47 8.77 -10.47
C ILE A 333 28.05 8.43 -11.85
N ASP A 334 28.76 7.31 -11.94
CA ASP A 334 29.19 6.71 -13.21
C ASP A 334 28.26 5.53 -13.56
N ILE A 335 27.90 5.40 -14.83
CA ILE A 335 27.11 4.27 -15.33
C ILE A 335 27.97 3.47 -16.32
N ILE A 336 28.22 2.21 -15.98
CA ILE A 336 28.98 1.26 -16.80
C ILE A 336 28.01 0.23 -17.38
N GLN A 337 28.11 -0.04 -18.67
CA GLN A 337 27.28 -1.03 -19.34
C GLN A 337 28.01 -2.37 -19.42
N TRP A 338 27.40 -3.42 -18.89
CA TRP A 338 27.93 -4.77 -18.96
C TRP A 338 26.94 -5.69 -19.66
N THR A 339 27.42 -6.48 -20.61
CA THR A 339 26.60 -7.45 -21.34
C THR A 339 27.11 -8.87 -21.18
N PHE A 340 26.18 -9.83 -21.14
CA PHE A 340 26.51 -11.25 -21.16
C PHE A 340 25.41 -12.06 -21.87
N PRO A 341 25.75 -13.18 -22.53
CA PRO A 341 24.75 -14.02 -23.19
C PRO A 341 23.93 -14.82 -22.17
N LEU A 342 22.62 -14.91 -22.41
CA LEU A 342 21.70 -15.84 -21.77
C LEU A 342 21.86 -17.26 -22.36
N GLU A 343 21.31 -18.26 -21.67
CA GLU A 343 21.33 -19.67 -22.11
C GLU A 343 20.70 -19.89 -23.48
N ASP A 344 19.76 -19.03 -23.89
CA ASP A 344 19.10 -19.07 -25.19
C ASP A 344 19.79 -18.21 -26.27
N GLY A 345 20.96 -17.65 -25.97
CA GLY A 345 21.79 -16.90 -26.90
C GLY A 345 21.43 -15.42 -27.05
N ARG A 346 20.44 -14.91 -26.31
CA ARG A 346 20.14 -13.47 -26.28
C ARG A 346 21.10 -12.73 -25.37
N ASP A 347 21.45 -11.50 -25.72
CA ASP A 347 22.27 -10.65 -24.85
C ASP A 347 21.44 -10.08 -23.69
N PHE A 348 21.98 -10.20 -22.49
CA PHE A 348 21.47 -9.55 -21.28
C PHE A 348 22.33 -8.31 -20.99
N ARG A 349 21.69 -7.16 -20.75
CA ARG A 349 22.36 -5.91 -20.42
C ARG A 349 22.21 -5.57 -18.94
N VAL A 350 23.26 -5.05 -18.33
CA VAL A 350 23.24 -4.53 -16.97
C VAL A 350 23.79 -3.11 -16.99
N ASN A 351 23.00 -2.15 -16.51
CA ASN A 351 23.49 -0.81 -16.23
C ASN A 351 23.99 -0.79 -14.78
N ILE A 352 25.31 -0.67 -14.61
CA ILE A 352 26.00 -0.65 -13.32
C ILE A 352 26.15 0.79 -12.87
N TRP A 353 25.44 1.17 -11.82
CA TRP A 353 25.47 2.50 -11.22
C TRP A 353 26.50 2.51 -10.08
N ASP A 354 27.65 3.14 -10.32
CA ASP A 354 28.71 3.34 -9.34
C ASP A 354 28.52 4.69 -8.64
N PHE A 355 28.11 4.65 -7.38
CA PHE A 355 27.86 5.85 -6.58
C PHE A 355 29.16 6.35 -5.95
N GLY A 356 29.44 7.65 -6.11
CA GLY A 356 30.51 8.35 -5.43
C GLY A 356 30.36 8.25 -3.91
N GLY A 357 31.49 8.12 -3.21
CA GLY A 357 31.51 7.88 -1.76
C GLY A 357 31.40 9.12 -0.87
N GLN A 358 30.99 10.28 -1.39
CA GLN A 358 30.94 11.52 -0.63
C GLN A 358 29.58 11.70 0.08
N GLU A 359 29.61 12.03 1.37
CA GLU A 359 28.42 12.11 2.25
C GLU A 359 27.44 13.24 1.88
N ILE A 360 27.90 14.29 1.20
CA ILE A 360 27.09 15.48 0.86
C ILE A 360 25.97 15.14 -0.15
N TYR A 361 26.07 13.99 -0.83
CA TYR A 361 25.18 13.59 -1.91
C TYR A 361 24.04 12.65 -1.50
N HIS A 362 23.92 12.32 -0.22
CA HIS A 362 22.92 11.37 0.28
C HIS A 362 21.47 11.72 -0.10
N ALA A 363 21.12 13.01 -0.15
CA ALA A 363 19.81 13.46 -0.61
C ALA A 363 19.60 13.22 -2.12
N THR A 364 20.66 13.37 -2.93
CA THR A 364 20.59 13.16 -4.39
C THR A 364 20.52 11.69 -4.78
N HIS A 365 21.16 10.80 -4.00
CA HIS A 365 21.13 9.35 -4.27
C HIS A 365 19.71 8.78 -4.23
N GLN A 366 18.81 9.37 -3.43
CA GLN A 366 17.42 8.92 -3.33
C GLN A 366 16.66 9.00 -4.66
N PHE A 367 17.03 9.92 -5.56
CA PHE A 367 16.43 10.01 -6.89
C PHE A 367 16.80 8.83 -7.80
N PHE A 368 17.89 8.14 -7.50
CA PHE A 368 18.46 7.09 -8.34
C PHE A 368 18.37 5.69 -7.71
N LEU A 369 18.03 5.60 -6.43
CA LEU A 369 17.77 4.32 -5.76
C LEU A 369 16.34 3.89 -6.12
N THR A 370 16.23 2.89 -6.99
CA THR A 370 14.93 2.46 -7.56
C THR A 370 14.59 1.02 -7.17
N LYS A 371 13.30 0.68 -7.31
CA LYS A 371 12.79 -0.70 -7.16
C LYS A 371 13.43 -1.62 -8.20
N ARG A 372 13.20 -2.95 -8.09
CA ARG A 372 13.51 -3.93 -9.15
C ARG A 372 14.97 -3.90 -9.62
N SER A 373 15.88 -3.61 -8.71
CA SER A 373 17.31 -3.55 -9.01
C SER A 373 18.07 -4.66 -8.27
N LEU A 374 19.34 -4.89 -8.59
CA LEU A 374 20.24 -5.62 -7.70
C LEU A 374 21.08 -4.60 -6.93
N TYR A 375 21.12 -4.71 -5.60
CA TYR A 375 21.97 -3.87 -4.77
C TYR A 375 23.21 -4.64 -4.35
N THR A 376 24.35 -3.97 -4.41
CA THR A 376 25.63 -4.46 -3.92
C THR A 376 26.21 -3.48 -2.93
N LEU A 377 26.38 -3.90 -1.68
CA LEU A 377 27.05 -3.12 -0.64
C LEU A 377 28.50 -3.56 -0.53
N VAL A 378 29.43 -2.71 -0.94
CA VAL A 378 30.87 -2.96 -0.84
C VAL A 378 31.38 -2.50 0.51
N ALA A 379 31.92 -3.44 1.28
CA ALA A 379 32.44 -3.26 2.62
C ALA A 379 33.97 -3.38 2.63
N ASP A 380 34.67 -2.38 3.17
CA ASP A 380 36.12 -2.44 3.41
C ASP A 380 36.43 -2.97 4.82
N THR A 381 37.67 -3.42 5.00
CA THR A 381 38.26 -4.00 6.22
C THR A 381 38.74 -2.97 7.24
N ARG A 382 38.39 -1.68 7.09
CA ARG A 382 38.79 -0.61 8.02
C ARG A 382 37.94 -0.70 9.30
N LYS A 383 38.55 -0.39 10.45
CA LYS A 383 37.95 -0.54 11.80
C LYS A 383 36.96 0.57 12.17
N GLU A 384 36.96 1.69 11.44
CA GLU A 384 36.08 2.84 11.68
C GLU A 384 34.82 2.64 10.83
N ASP A 385 33.81 2.02 11.45
CA ASP A 385 32.61 1.49 10.80
C ASP A 385 31.43 2.48 10.94
N THR A 386 31.58 3.70 10.42
CA THR A 386 30.53 4.73 10.58
C THR A 386 29.36 4.54 9.62
N ASP A 387 29.60 4.08 8.39
CA ASP A 387 28.59 4.21 7.32
C ASP A 387 28.02 2.87 6.81
N PHE A 388 28.56 1.72 7.19
CA PHE A 388 28.07 0.41 6.70
C PHE A 388 26.60 0.16 7.05
N HIS A 389 26.24 0.37 8.32
CA HIS A 389 24.86 0.24 8.78
C HIS A 389 23.95 1.32 8.19
N TYR A 390 24.49 2.52 7.97
CA TYR A 390 23.77 3.57 7.26
C TYR A 390 23.36 3.12 5.85
N TRP A 391 24.30 2.59 5.06
CA TRP A 391 24.00 2.11 3.70
C TRP A 391 23.03 0.94 3.69
N LEU A 392 23.11 0.02 4.66
CA LEU A 392 22.13 -1.05 4.81
C LEU A 392 20.72 -0.49 5.04
N ASN A 393 20.57 0.48 5.94
CA ASN A 393 19.28 1.12 6.22
C ASN A 393 18.76 1.90 5.01
N ILE A 394 19.63 2.58 4.26
CA ILE A 394 19.26 3.30 3.03
C ILE A 394 18.76 2.32 1.95
N VAL A 395 19.47 1.20 1.75
CA VAL A 395 19.02 0.15 0.83
C VAL A 395 17.68 -0.42 1.30
N GLU A 396 17.52 -0.75 2.59
CA GLU A 396 16.24 -1.24 3.11
C GLU A 396 15.09 -0.26 2.85
N LEU A 397 15.32 1.03 3.11
CA LEU A 397 14.32 2.09 2.97
C LEU A 397 13.90 2.32 1.50
N LEU A 398 14.85 2.30 0.57
CA LEU A 398 14.62 2.77 -0.81
C LEU A 398 14.57 1.66 -1.85
N SER A 399 15.09 0.47 -1.56
CA SER A 399 15.14 -0.64 -2.53
C SER A 399 13.80 -1.37 -2.71
N ASN A 400 12.84 -1.17 -1.79
CA ASN A 400 11.57 -1.89 -1.74
C ASN A 400 11.75 -3.42 -1.84
N ASN A 401 12.61 -3.98 -0.97
CA ASN A 401 12.93 -5.41 -0.89
C ASN A 401 13.65 -5.98 -2.12
N SER A 402 14.28 -5.14 -2.93
CA SER A 402 15.17 -5.60 -4.01
C SER A 402 16.36 -6.39 -3.43
N PRO A 403 16.84 -7.45 -4.10
CA PRO A 403 17.91 -8.31 -3.59
C PRO A 403 19.17 -7.51 -3.29
N LEU A 404 19.79 -7.81 -2.15
CA LEU A 404 21.03 -7.20 -1.69
C LEU A 404 22.14 -8.26 -1.55
N LEU A 405 23.31 -7.95 -2.11
CA LEU A 405 24.55 -8.69 -1.91
C LEU A 405 25.53 -7.83 -1.11
N ILE A 406 26.17 -8.41 -0.10
CA ILE A 406 27.28 -7.76 0.61
C ILE A 406 28.58 -8.30 0.03
N ILE A 407 29.48 -7.42 -0.41
CA ILE A 407 30.79 -7.78 -0.93
C ILE A 407 31.87 -7.25 0.01
N LYS A 408 32.56 -8.18 0.68
CA LYS A 408 33.68 -7.92 1.59
C LYS A 408 34.96 -7.81 0.76
N ASN A 409 35.45 -6.60 0.55
CA ASN A 409 36.71 -6.36 -0.16
C ASN A 409 37.89 -6.50 0.82
N GLU A 410 38.46 -7.69 0.89
CA GLU A 410 39.53 -8.07 1.82
C GLU A 410 40.91 -7.66 1.27
N LYS A 411 41.25 -6.38 1.46
CA LYS A 411 42.57 -5.84 1.10
C LYS A 411 43.65 -6.44 2.02
N GLN A 412 44.80 -6.81 1.44
CA GLN A 412 45.97 -7.33 2.18
C GLN A 412 45.66 -8.53 3.10
N ASN A 413 44.69 -9.38 2.72
CA ASN A 413 44.21 -10.53 3.51
C ASN A 413 43.69 -10.18 4.91
N ARG A 414 43.21 -8.94 5.10
CA ARG A 414 42.46 -8.58 6.30
C ARG A 414 41.03 -9.10 6.15
N HIS A 415 40.53 -9.78 7.17
CA HIS A 415 39.17 -10.28 7.19
C HIS A 415 38.25 -9.30 7.93
N ARG A 416 37.12 -8.93 7.31
CA ARG A 416 36.04 -8.22 7.99
C ARG A 416 35.06 -9.25 8.53
N GLU A 417 34.93 -9.35 9.84
CA GLU A 417 33.86 -10.13 10.46
C GLU A 417 32.56 -9.34 10.37
N ILE A 418 31.58 -9.92 9.69
CA ILE A 418 30.21 -9.40 9.62
C ILE A 418 29.33 -10.46 10.28
N ASN A 419 28.50 -10.05 11.25
CA ASN A 419 27.54 -10.96 11.87
C ASN A 419 26.35 -11.20 10.93
N GLU A 420 26.54 -12.11 9.97
CA GLU A 420 25.55 -12.42 8.94
C GLU A 420 24.23 -12.91 9.53
N ARG A 421 24.26 -13.63 10.66
CA ARG A 421 23.06 -14.14 11.33
C ARG A 421 22.20 -12.99 11.86
N ALA A 422 22.82 -11.99 12.49
CA ALA A 422 22.11 -10.80 12.95
C ALA A 422 21.55 -10.01 11.77
N LEU A 423 22.36 -9.79 10.73
CA LEU A 423 21.93 -9.04 9.55
C LEU A 423 20.78 -9.70 8.80
N ARG A 424 20.82 -11.02 8.58
CA ARG A 424 19.71 -11.73 7.91
C ARG A 424 18.41 -11.73 8.72
N GLY A 425 18.50 -11.54 10.04
CA GLY A 425 17.32 -11.35 10.89
C GLY A 425 16.68 -9.96 10.75
N GLN A 426 17.47 -8.96 10.35
CA GLN A 426 17.01 -7.58 10.16
C GLN A 426 16.65 -7.29 8.70
N PHE A 427 17.53 -7.66 7.77
CA PHE A 427 17.43 -7.34 6.34
C PHE A 427 16.98 -8.57 5.54
N THR A 428 15.66 -8.72 5.34
CA THR A 428 15.08 -9.90 4.66
C THR A 428 15.42 -10.00 3.16
N ASN A 429 15.86 -8.89 2.56
CA ASN A 429 16.35 -8.83 1.19
C ASN A 429 17.84 -9.20 1.04
N LEU A 430 18.60 -9.36 2.13
CA LEU A 430 19.99 -9.80 2.08
C LEU A 430 20.09 -11.25 1.60
N LYS A 431 20.65 -11.44 0.40
CA LYS A 431 20.75 -12.75 -0.25
C LYS A 431 22.09 -13.42 0.00
N GLU A 432 23.19 -12.73 -0.29
CA GLU A 432 24.55 -13.28 -0.18
C GLU A 432 25.51 -12.33 0.54
N THR A 433 26.52 -12.94 1.18
CA THR A 433 27.70 -12.23 1.69
C THR A 433 28.94 -12.89 1.08
N LEU A 434 29.60 -12.18 0.16
CA LEU A 434 30.70 -12.70 -0.64
C LEU A 434 32.01 -12.02 -0.24
N ALA A 435 33.12 -12.77 -0.25
CA ALA A 435 34.44 -12.23 0.05
C ALA A 435 35.28 -12.19 -1.23
N THR A 436 36.00 -11.09 -1.44
CA THR A 436 36.89 -10.94 -2.58
C THR A 436 38.17 -10.23 -2.20
N ASN A 437 39.20 -10.37 -3.04
CA ASN A 437 40.31 -9.45 -3.07
C ASN A 437 40.40 -8.91 -4.50
N LEU A 438 39.96 -7.67 -4.70
CA LEU A 438 39.92 -7.04 -6.03
C LEU A 438 41.31 -6.87 -6.64
N ALA A 439 42.39 -6.87 -5.85
CA ALA A 439 43.75 -6.79 -6.39
C ALA A 439 44.22 -8.12 -7.01
N THR A 440 43.76 -9.26 -6.49
CA THR A 440 44.16 -10.60 -6.98
C THR A 440 43.05 -11.33 -7.75
N ASN A 441 41.87 -10.72 -7.89
CA ASN A 441 40.65 -11.33 -8.43
C ASN A 441 40.13 -12.56 -7.66
N ARG A 442 40.65 -12.84 -6.45
CA ARG A 442 40.14 -13.94 -5.61
C ARG A 442 38.64 -13.74 -5.35
N GLY A 443 37.82 -14.74 -5.62
CA GLY A 443 36.37 -14.72 -5.39
C GLY A 443 35.57 -13.84 -6.36
N LEU A 444 36.22 -13.21 -7.35
CA LEU A 444 35.52 -12.38 -8.34
C LEU A 444 34.56 -13.22 -9.21
N GLU A 445 34.96 -14.43 -9.61
CA GLU A 445 34.13 -15.32 -10.42
C GLU A 445 32.81 -15.70 -9.73
N ASP A 446 32.86 -16.00 -8.43
CA ASP A 446 31.66 -16.28 -7.63
C ASP A 446 30.75 -15.05 -7.55
N ILE A 447 31.32 -13.86 -7.37
CA ILE A 447 30.57 -12.59 -7.40
C ILE A 447 29.87 -12.40 -8.74
N LEU A 448 30.57 -12.60 -9.87
CA LEU A 448 29.97 -12.46 -11.20
C LEU A 448 28.84 -13.48 -11.39
N THR A 449 29.04 -14.72 -10.93
CA THR A 449 28.02 -15.77 -11.01
C THR A 449 26.76 -15.39 -10.23
N GLN A 450 26.92 -14.91 -8.98
CA GLN A 450 25.79 -14.48 -8.17
C GLN A 450 25.10 -13.24 -8.75
N ILE A 451 25.86 -12.25 -9.24
CA ILE A 451 25.29 -11.07 -9.91
C ILE A 451 24.45 -11.53 -11.12
N LYS A 452 25.00 -12.35 -12.03
CA LYS A 452 24.26 -12.88 -13.21
C LYS A 452 22.99 -13.59 -12.79
N PHE A 453 23.06 -14.44 -11.76
CA PHE A 453 21.91 -15.17 -11.24
C PHE A 453 20.82 -14.21 -10.74
N TYR A 454 21.16 -13.25 -9.88
CA TYR A 454 20.15 -12.36 -9.30
C TYR A 454 19.59 -11.37 -10.31
N VAL A 455 20.41 -10.74 -11.17
CA VAL A 455 19.90 -9.79 -12.19
C VAL A 455 18.98 -10.48 -13.20
N SER A 456 19.31 -11.70 -13.63
CA SER A 456 18.51 -12.45 -14.61
C SER A 456 17.20 -13.00 -14.02
N ASN A 457 17.07 -13.04 -12.70
CA ASN A 457 15.88 -13.52 -11.99
C ASN A 457 15.12 -12.40 -11.26
N LEU A 458 15.41 -11.13 -11.57
CA LEU A 458 14.58 -10.03 -11.10
C LEU A 458 13.16 -10.18 -11.67
N PRO A 459 12.10 -9.89 -10.89
CA PRO A 459 10.72 -10.23 -11.28
C PRO A 459 10.27 -9.65 -12.63
N HIS A 460 10.77 -8.48 -13.00
CA HIS A 460 10.37 -7.77 -14.21
C HIS A 460 11.01 -8.31 -15.51
N ILE A 461 12.08 -9.10 -15.41
CA ILE A 461 12.86 -9.57 -16.57
C ILE A 461 12.12 -10.64 -17.38
N LYS A 462 11.41 -11.54 -16.69
CA LYS A 462 10.84 -12.74 -17.33
C LYS A 462 9.33 -12.70 -17.46
N GLU A 463 8.64 -11.90 -16.66
CA GLU A 463 7.20 -12.10 -16.41
C GLU A 463 6.29 -10.98 -16.97
N ALA A 464 6.84 -9.79 -17.25
CA ALA A 464 6.12 -8.68 -17.86
C ALA A 464 6.62 -8.44 -19.29
N ALA A 465 5.86 -8.93 -20.28
CA ALA A 465 6.06 -8.54 -21.66
C ALA A 465 5.80 -7.04 -21.81
N LEU A 466 6.60 -6.31 -22.59
CA LEU A 466 6.42 -4.87 -22.83
C LEU A 466 5.85 -4.63 -24.22
N PRO A 467 5.12 -3.53 -24.45
CA PRO A 467 4.69 -3.18 -25.80
C PRO A 467 5.89 -2.97 -26.72
N ARG A 468 5.84 -3.54 -27.93
CA ARG A 468 6.94 -3.47 -28.90
C ARG A 468 7.37 -2.03 -29.23
N THR A 469 6.41 -1.12 -29.29
CA THR A 469 6.64 0.32 -29.53
C THR A 469 7.49 0.96 -28.44
N TRP A 470 7.40 0.48 -27.19
CA TRP A 470 8.19 1.02 -26.07
C TRP A 470 9.67 0.76 -26.28
N LYS A 471 10.02 -0.45 -26.73
CA LYS A 471 11.40 -0.83 -27.05
C LYS A 471 11.96 -0.01 -28.21
N GLN A 472 11.19 0.18 -29.29
CA GLN A 472 11.60 0.98 -30.45
C GLN A 472 11.90 2.43 -30.07
N VAL A 473 11.03 3.05 -29.25
CA VAL A 473 11.30 4.40 -28.73
C VAL A 473 12.54 4.41 -27.86
N ARG A 474 12.68 3.45 -26.96
CA ARG A 474 13.83 3.35 -26.07
C ARG A 474 15.15 3.23 -26.85
N GLU A 475 15.21 2.36 -27.86
CA GLU A 475 16.37 2.25 -28.77
C GLU A 475 16.67 3.59 -29.47
N ALA A 476 15.64 4.28 -29.98
CA ALA A 476 15.80 5.58 -30.62
C ALA A 476 16.31 6.68 -29.66
N LEU A 477 15.95 6.63 -28.37
CA LEU A 477 16.47 7.57 -27.37
C LEU A 477 17.93 7.28 -27.02
N GLU A 478 18.34 6.01 -27.01
CA GLU A 478 19.72 5.61 -26.73
C GLU A 478 20.68 5.95 -27.88
N GLU A 479 20.22 5.86 -29.13
CA GLU A 479 21.01 6.24 -30.30
C GLU A 479 21.19 7.76 -30.44
N ASP A 480 20.39 8.56 -29.72
CA ASP A 480 20.51 10.01 -29.76
C ASP A 480 21.73 10.49 -28.95
N SER A 481 22.71 11.05 -29.67
CA SER A 481 23.97 11.52 -29.09
C SER A 481 23.84 12.71 -28.12
N ARG A 482 22.69 13.37 -28.04
CA ARG A 482 22.48 14.56 -27.18
C ARG A 482 22.32 14.17 -25.71
N ASN A 483 22.62 15.11 -24.82
CA ASN A 483 22.48 14.87 -23.37
C ASN A 483 21.02 15.01 -22.91
N TYR A 484 20.25 15.88 -23.57
CA TYR A 484 18.83 16.10 -23.30
C TYR A 484 18.12 16.56 -24.58
N ILE A 485 16.80 16.42 -24.59
CA ILE A 485 15.90 16.89 -25.65
C ILE A 485 14.70 17.60 -25.04
N SER A 486 14.00 18.41 -25.85
CA SER A 486 12.71 18.95 -25.43
C SER A 486 11.62 17.88 -25.40
N LEU A 487 10.57 18.13 -24.61
CA LEU A 487 9.38 17.27 -24.59
C LEU A 487 8.77 17.13 -25.99
N ASP A 488 8.72 18.20 -26.79
CA ASP A 488 8.17 18.14 -28.15
C ASP A 488 8.98 17.21 -29.06
N GLU A 489 10.30 17.20 -28.94
CA GLU A 489 11.17 16.28 -29.67
C GLU A 489 10.95 14.84 -29.23
N TYR A 490 10.87 14.59 -27.92
CA TYR A 490 10.51 13.28 -27.37
C TYR A 490 9.17 12.78 -27.94
N LEU A 491 8.13 13.63 -27.92
CA LEU A 491 6.81 13.28 -28.43
C LEU A 491 6.81 12.96 -29.93
N ARG A 492 7.68 13.61 -30.71
CA ARG A 492 7.90 13.30 -32.14
C ARG A 492 8.61 11.97 -32.32
N ILE A 493 9.65 11.68 -31.54
CA ILE A 493 10.34 10.39 -31.55
C ILE A 493 9.33 9.27 -31.27
N CYS A 494 8.47 9.44 -30.26
CA CYS A 494 7.42 8.45 -29.99
C CYS A 494 6.45 8.28 -31.18
N SER A 495 6.01 9.37 -31.80
CA SER A 495 5.13 9.29 -32.98
C SER A 495 5.77 8.57 -34.16
N ASN A 496 7.04 8.82 -34.42
CA ASN A 496 7.79 8.16 -35.48
C ASN A 496 7.94 6.65 -35.23
N ASN A 497 7.85 6.22 -33.97
CA ASN A 497 7.95 4.83 -33.53
C ASN A 497 6.59 4.24 -33.11
N GLY A 498 5.49 4.72 -33.71
CA GLY A 498 4.17 4.08 -33.63
C GLY A 498 3.23 4.57 -32.53
N PHE A 499 3.63 5.50 -31.66
CA PHE A 499 2.72 6.07 -30.67
C PHE A 499 1.73 7.05 -31.30
N THR A 500 0.43 6.82 -31.05
CA THR A 500 -0.65 7.68 -31.54
C THR A 500 -1.18 8.64 -30.48
N LEU A 501 -1.24 8.21 -29.22
CA LEU A 501 -1.86 8.98 -28.13
C LEU A 501 -0.83 9.70 -27.27
N TYR A 502 -1.12 10.95 -26.91
CA TYR A 502 -0.25 11.79 -26.08
C TYR A 502 0.04 11.17 -24.71
N ASN A 503 -1.00 10.66 -24.02
CA ASN A 503 -0.86 10.10 -22.68
C ASN A 503 0.00 8.82 -22.66
N ASP A 504 -0.08 8.00 -23.71
CA ASP A 504 0.75 6.79 -23.81
C ASP A 504 2.24 7.14 -23.89
N LYS A 505 2.58 8.23 -24.59
CA LYS A 505 3.96 8.73 -24.68
C LYS A 505 4.46 9.19 -23.32
N LEU A 506 3.64 9.94 -22.58
CA LEU A 506 4.00 10.37 -21.23
C LEU A 506 4.14 9.18 -20.27
N GLN A 507 3.25 8.19 -20.37
CA GLN A 507 3.35 6.94 -19.60
C GLN A 507 4.69 6.24 -19.86
N LEU A 508 5.10 6.11 -21.13
CA LEU A 508 6.41 5.54 -21.46
C LEU A 508 7.55 6.36 -20.85
N SER A 509 7.51 7.69 -20.94
CA SER A 509 8.59 8.52 -20.38
C SER A 509 8.73 8.38 -18.86
N GLY A 510 7.61 8.22 -18.14
CA GLY A 510 7.62 7.94 -16.70
C GLY A 510 8.19 6.56 -16.40
N TYR A 511 7.79 5.55 -17.17
CA TYR A 511 8.35 4.20 -17.06
C TYR A 511 9.88 4.18 -17.30
N LEU A 512 10.37 4.85 -18.34
CA LEU A 512 11.80 4.95 -18.63
C LEU A 512 12.57 5.75 -17.57
N HIS A 513 11.92 6.75 -16.97
CA HIS A 513 12.44 7.49 -15.82
C HIS A 513 12.66 6.57 -14.62
N ASP A 514 11.68 5.76 -14.27
CA ASP A 514 11.75 4.83 -13.14
C ASP A 514 12.81 3.74 -13.34
N LEU A 515 13.06 3.33 -14.59
CA LEU A 515 14.16 2.43 -14.95
C LEU A 515 15.54 3.12 -14.96
N GLY A 516 15.57 4.45 -14.96
CA GLY A 516 16.80 5.24 -15.11
C GLY A 516 17.40 5.19 -16.51
N VAL A 517 16.61 4.85 -17.53
CA VAL A 517 17.06 4.92 -18.94
C VAL A 517 17.19 6.37 -19.39
N CYS A 518 16.25 7.21 -18.97
CA CYS A 518 16.30 8.66 -19.12
C CYS A 518 15.80 9.30 -17.81
N LEU A 519 15.81 10.64 -17.69
CA LEU A 519 15.16 11.34 -16.59
C LEU A 519 14.10 12.30 -17.13
N HIS A 520 12.86 12.18 -16.65
CA HIS A 520 11.76 13.06 -17.03
C HIS A 520 10.85 13.35 -15.83
N PHE A 521 11.02 14.54 -15.25
CA PHE A 521 10.30 14.98 -14.06
C PHE A 521 8.98 15.66 -14.45
N GLN A 522 7.94 14.84 -14.68
CA GLN A 522 6.65 15.30 -15.22
C GLN A 522 5.87 16.23 -14.28
N ASP A 523 6.05 16.07 -12.97
CA ASP A 523 5.38 16.86 -11.94
C ASP A 523 6.04 18.23 -11.71
N ASP A 524 7.28 18.41 -12.16
CA ASP A 524 8.02 19.66 -11.97
C ASP A 524 7.72 20.65 -13.12
N PRO A 525 7.21 21.87 -12.82
CA PRO A 525 6.83 22.84 -13.85
C PRO A 525 7.96 23.27 -14.79
N LEU A 526 9.21 23.24 -14.32
CA LEU A 526 10.39 23.64 -15.08
C LEU A 526 10.96 22.45 -15.86
N LEU A 527 11.14 21.30 -15.19
CA LEU A 527 11.81 20.13 -15.75
C LEU A 527 10.92 19.29 -16.65
N LYS A 528 9.58 19.36 -16.53
CA LYS A 528 8.65 18.60 -17.39
C LYS A 528 8.79 18.88 -18.89
N LYS A 529 9.48 19.96 -19.28
CA LYS A 529 9.71 20.32 -20.68
C LYS A 529 10.99 19.71 -21.24
N THR A 530 11.76 19.01 -20.42
CA THR A 530 13.08 18.48 -20.76
C THR A 530 13.14 17.00 -20.42
N VAL A 531 13.51 16.18 -21.40
CA VAL A 531 13.83 14.77 -21.21
C VAL A 531 15.34 14.64 -21.25
N ILE A 532 15.95 14.29 -20.12
CA ILE A 532 17.40 14.08 -20.03
C ILE A 532 17.68 12.67 -20.52
N LEU A 533 18.37 12.56 -21.65
CA LEU A 533 18.67 11.27 -22.29
C LEU A 533 19.86 10.57 -21.64
N LYS A 534 20.80 11.33 -21.09
CA LYS A 534 21.99 10.83 -20.40
C LYS A 534 21.90 11.14 -18.91
N PRO A 535 21.45 10.19 -18.06
CA PRO A 535 21.35 10.40 -16.62
C PRO A 535 22.65 10.92 -16.00
N GLU A 536 23.82 10.47 -16.50
CA GLU A 536 25.15 10.89 -16.04
C GLU A 536 25.39 12.38 -16.25
N TRP A 537 24.86 12.95 -17.34
CA TRP A 537 24.95 14.39 -17.58
C TRP A 537 24.08 15.17 -16.58
N GLY A 538 22.86 14.66 -16.32
CA GLY A 538 21.94 15.28 -15.36
C GLY A 538 22.48 15.24 -13.93
N THR A 539 23.03 14.10 -13.52
CA THR A 539 23.66 13.93 -12.21
C THR A 539 24.88 14.84 -12.08
N TYR A 540 25.77 14.85 -13.09
CA TYR A 540 26.96 15.71 -13.10
C TYR A 540 26.61 17.19 -12.94
N ALA A 541 25.55 17.67 -13.61
CA ALA A 541 25.09 19.04 -13.47
C ALA A 541 24.67 19.38 -12.03
N VAL A 542 23.94 18.47 -11.36
CA VAL A 542 23.55 18.63 -9.95
C VAL A 542 24.79 18.68 -9.07
N TYR A 543 25.73 17.76 -9.26
CA TYR A 543 26.96 17.71 -8.47
C TYR A 543 27.82 18.96 -8.65
N LYS A 544 27.95 19.48 -9.88
CA LYS A 544 28.68 20.73 -10.11
C LYS A 544 28.09 21.95 -9.41
N VAL A 545 26.78 21.96 -9.16
CA VAL A 545 26.14 23.01 -8.36
C VAL A 545 26.39 22.77 -6.88
N LEU A 546 26.24 21.55 -6.39
CA LEU A 546 26.44 21.21 -4.98
C LEU A 546 27.90 21.37 -4.52
N ASP A 547 28.85 21.11 -5.41
CA ASP A 547 30.30 21.23 -5.16
C ASP A 547 30.82 22.66 -5.35
N ASN A 548 29.95 23.59 -5.73
CA ASN A 548 30.36 24.96 -5.94
C ASN A 548 30.66 25.62 -4.59
N ASP A 549 31.88 26.13 -4.42
CA ASP A 549 32.33 26.80 -3.19
C ASP A 549 31.38 27.92 -2.73
N ASP A 550 30.77 28.65 -3.66
CA ASP A 550 29.83 29.73 -3.32
C ASP A 550 28.49 29.16 -2.83
N VAL A 551 28.06 27.99 -3.33
CA VAL A 551 26.86 27.30 -2.84
C VAL A 551 27.11 26.70 -1.46
N ILE A 552 28.29 26.09 -1.24
CA ILE A 552 28.67 25.49 0.05
C ILE A 552 28.79 26.55 1.16
N ARG A 553 29.19 27.79 0.81
CA ARG A 553 29.40 28.88 1.77
C ARG A 553 28.12 29.63 2.16
N ASN A 554 27.04 29.50 1.38
CA ASN A 554 25.74 30.15 1.62
C ASN A 554 24.76 29.18 2.29
#